data_AF-A0A8K0PPJ4-F1
#
_entry.id   AF-A0A8K0PPJ4-F1
#
_cell.length_a   1.000
_cell.length_b   1.000
_cell.length_c   1.000
_cell.angle_alpha   90.00
_cell.angle_beta   90.00
_cell.angle_gamma   90.00
#
_symmetry.space_group_name_H-M   'P 1'
#
loop_
_entity.id
_entity.type
_entity.pdbx_description
1 polymer ?
#
loop_
_entity_poly.entity_id
_entity_poly.type
_entity_poly.pdbx_seq_one_letter_code
_entity_poly.pdbx_strand_id
1 'polypeptide(L)'
;MKFTTLLTTAILPLALHATLLTSTSSSASLEVTALHEEGDKLLEKRTDHICNIVNAPSGVNCRSGPGTQYSVIGTVKNGQLFYFPCYKSGECITVGGVKNCGWDALSFQGFGQRCYVSGHYTDDNCTAAKLGKC
;
A
#
# COMPACT_ATOMS: atom_id res chain seq x y z
N MET A 1 -4.89 52.75 -14.91
CA MET A 1 -6.24 52.67 -14.31
C MET A 1 -6.15 51.82 -13.05
N LYS A 2 -6.52 52.37 -11.89
CA LYS A 2 -6.53 51.71 -10.58
C LYS A 2 -7.87 51.00 -10.41
N PHE A 3 -7.89 49.76 -9.91
CA PHE A 3 -9.08 49.20 -9.27
C PHE A 3 -8.69 48.54 -7.95
N THR A 4 -9.22 49.15 -6.90
CA THR A 4 -9.15 48.80 -5.49
C THR A 4 -10.24 47.77 -5.17
N THR A 5 -10.18 47.22 -3.94
CA THR A 5 -11.29 46.68 -3.12
C THR A 5 -11.89 45.31 -3.51
N LEU A 6 -12.30 44.41 -2.61
CA LEU A 6 -12.56 44.43 -1.16
C LEU A 6 -12.49 42.99 -0.60
N LEU A 7 -12.00 42.86 0.63
CA LEU A 7 -12.01 41.66 1.46
C LEU A 7 -13.39 41.47 2.08
N THR A 8 -14.01 40.29 1.97
CA THR A 8 -15.20 39.93 2.77
C THR A 8 -15.05 38.52 3.36
N THR A 9 -14.84 38.47 4.67
CA THR A 9 -14.88 37.28 5.52
C THR A 9 -16.33 36.93 5.83
N ALA A 10 -16.76 35.71 5.54
CA ALA A 10 -18.05 35.18 5.98
C ALA A 10 -17.84 34.12 7.08
N ILE A 11 -18.44 34.40 8.23
CA ILE A 11 -18.41 33.63 9.48
C ILE A 11 -19.43 32.49 9.36
N LEU A 12 -19.00 31.24 9.61
CA LEU A 12 -19.88 30.06 9.58
C LEU A 12 -20.38 29.73 11.00
N PRO A 13 -21.70 29.57 11.23
CA PRO A 13 -22.25 29.29 12.56
C PRO A 13 -22.09 27.81 12.95
N LEU A 14 -21.66 27.60 14.21
CA LEU A 14 -21.70 26.32 14.91
C LEU A 14 -23.16 25.94 15.22
N ALA A 15 -23.62 24.80 14.71
CA ALA A 15 -24.87 24.19 15.14
C ALA A 15 -24.58 22.97 16.04
N LEU A 16 -24.78 23.18 17.34
CA LEU A 16 -24.88 22.14 18.36
C LEU A 16 -26.07 21.20 18.05
N HIS A 17 -25.82 19.90 17.99
CA HIS A 17 -26.86 18.89 18.17
C HIS A 17 -26.44 17.97 19.31
N ALA A 18 -26.94 18.27 20.51
CA ALA A 18 -26.88 17.36 21.64
C ALA A 18 -28.13 16.47 21.60
N THR A 19 -27.97 15.20 21.24
CA THR A 19 -28.98 14.18 21.49
C THR A 19 -28.65 13.48 22.80
N LEU A 20 -29.51 13.68 23.80
CA LEU A 20 -29.54 12.87 25.01
C LEU A 20 -30.04 11.47 24.65
N LEU A 21 -29.28 10.44 25.05
CA LEU A 21 -29.81 9.11 25.24
C LEU A 21 -29.55 8.69 26.68
N THR A 22 -30.65 8.54 27.41
CA THR A 22 -30.78 7.85 28.69
C THR A 22 -29.98 6.54 28.69
N SER A 23 -29.08 6.37 29.66
CA SER A 23 -28.54 5.06 30.02
C SER A 23 -28.97 4.71 31.43
N THR A 24 -29.92 3.79 31.48
CA THR A 24 -30.42 3.10 32.66
C THR A 24 -29.36 2.12 33.19
N SER A 25 -29.08 2.24 34.49
CA SER A 25 -28.56 1.24 35.45
C SER A 25 -27.49 0.23 35.01
N SER A 26 -26.36 0.20 35.71
CA SER A 26 -26.06 -0.84 36.73
C SER A 26 -24.59 -0.79 37.13
N SER A 27 -24.32 -0.60 38.42
CA SER A 27 -23.00 -0.77 39.02
C SER A 27 -22.65 -2.25 39.09
N ALA A 28 -21.60 -2.65 38.39
CA ALA A 28 -20.84 -3.86 38.70
C ALA A 28 -19.36 -3.55 38.43
N SER A 29 -18.54 -3.72 39.47
CA SER A 29 -17.10 -3.51 39.46
C SER A 29 -16.43 -4.24 38.30
N LEU A 30 -15.69 -3.51 37.47
CA LEU A 30 -14.88 -4.06 36.39
C LEU A 30 -13.41 -4.08 36.81
N GLU A 31 -12.86 -5.27 36.69
CA GLU A 31 -11.54 -5.69 37.09
C GLU A 31 -10.46 -4.99 36.25
N VAL A 32 -9.41 -4.53 36.92
CA VAL A 32 -8.19 -4.03 36.31
C VAL A 32 -7.47 -5.21 35.67
N THR A 33 -7.64 -5.46 34.37
CA THR A 33 -6.65 -6.24 33.60
C THR A 33 -6.70 -5.89 32.11
N ALA A 34 -5.50 -5.76 31.53
CA ALA A 34 -5.16 -5.76 30.10
C ALA A 34 -5.32 -4.42 29.32
N LEU A 35 -4.45 -3.45 29.62
CA LEU A 35 -3.89 -2.56 28.60
C LEU A 35 -2.49 -3.08 28.21
N HIS A 36 -2.43 -4.06 27.32
CA HIS A 36 -1.21 -4.47 26.61
C HIS A 36 -1.63 -5.22 25.35
N GLU A 37 -0.89 -5.06 24.23
CA GLU A 37 -0.96 -5.83 22.95
C GLU A 37 -1.49 -5.15 21.66
N GLU A 38 -1.59 -3.82 21.54
CA GLU A 38 -2.01 -3.20 20.25
C GLU A 38 -0.96 -2.25 19.62
N GLY A 39 0.20 -2.08 20.25
CA GLY A 39 1.29 -1.24 19.72
C GLY A 39 2.28 -1.96 18.80
N ASP A 40 2.52 -3.25 19.06
CA ASP A 40 3.63 -4.00 18.43
C ASP A 40 3.23 -4.63 17.07
N LYS A 41 1.97 -5.06 16.94
CA LYS A 41 1.43 -5.69 15.71
C LYS A 41 1.45 -4.78 14.47
N LEU A 42 1.42 -3.46 14.65
CA LEU A 42 1.42 -2.51 13.53
C LEU A 42 2.83 -2.26 12.99
N LEU A 43 3.87 -2.38 13.83
CA LEU A 43 5.26 -2.20 13.42
C LEU A 43 5.76 -3.46 12.70
N GLU A 44 5.40 -4.64 13.21
CA GLU A 44 5.79 -5.92 12.60
C GLU A 44 5.16 -6.11 11.21
N LYS A 45 3.87 -5.76 11.05
CA LYS A 45 3.12 -5.83 9.78
C LYS A 45 3.69 -4.97 8.64
N ARG A 46 4.47 -3.92 8.95
CA ARG A 46 5.11 -3.09 7.91
C ARG A 46 6.30 -3.77 7.25
N THR A 47 6.89 -4.76 7.91
CA THR A 47 8.05 -5.51 7.40
C THR A 47 7.64 -6.62 6.42
N ASP A 48 6.36 -7.02 6.42
CA ASP A 48 5.82 -8.18 5.67
C ASP A 48 5.91 -8.07 4.14
N HIS A 49 6.30 -6.91 3.62
CA HIS A 49 6.23 -6.58 2.21
C HIS A 49 7.53 -5.99 1.67
N ILE A 50 8.64 -6.13 2.40
CA ILE A 50 9.97 -5.84 1.87
C ILE A 50 10.49 -7.10 1.18
N CYS A 51 10.62 -7.06 -0.13
CA CYS A 51 11.06 -8.19 -0.96
C CYS A 51 12.37 -7.88 -1.65
N ASN A 52 13.19 -8.90 -1.83
CA ASN A 52 14.36 -8.85 -2.69
C ASN A 52 13.99 -9.11 -4.15
N ILE A 53 14.65 -8.41 -5.07
CA ILE A 53 14.63 -8.77 -6.49
C ILE A 53 15.60 -9.91 -6.74
N VAL A 54 15.10 -11.02 -7.26
CA VAL A 54 15.86 -12.25 -7.50
C VAL A 54 15.82 -12.65 -8.97
N ASN A 55 16.78 -13.48 -9.39
CA ASN A 55 16.84 -14.09 -10.72
C ASN A 55 16.86 -13.10 -11.90
N ALA A 56 17.34 -11.87 -11.70
CA ALA A 56 17.33 -10.81 -12.71
C ALA A 56 18.71 -10.13 -12.89
N PRO A 57 19.76 -10.82 -13.37
CA PRO A 57 21.12 -10.29 -13.40
C PRO A 57 21.26 -8.94 -14.14
N SER A 58 20.41 -8.69 -15.14
CA SER A 58 20.36 -7.42 -15.89
C SER A 58 19.34 -6.40 -15.34
N GLY A 59 18.73 -6.69 -14.19
CA GLY A 59 17.55 -6.00 -13.66
C GLY A 59 16.25 -6.49 -14.29
N VAL A 60 15.13 -6.03 -13.73
CA VAL A 60 13.78 -6.34 -14.22
C VAL A 60 13.01 -5.06 -14.51
N ASN A 61 12.21 -5.09 -15.57
CA ASN A 61 11.37 -3.98 -15.98
C ASN A 61 10.24 -3.75 -14.97
N CYS A 62 10.13 -2.52 -14.48
CA CYS A 62 8.95 -2.04 -13.78
C CYS A 62 8.01 -1.37 -14.78
N ARG A 63 6.81 -1.94 -14.95
CA ARG A 63 5.88 -1.58 -16.01
C ARG A 63 4.70 -0.77 -15.49
N SER A 64 4.04 0.00 -16.36
CA SER A 64 2.87 0.81 -15.99
C SER A 64 1.61 -0.01 -15.66
N GLY A 65 1.60 -1.31 -15.98
CA GLY A 65 0.50 -2.22 -15.66
C GLY A 65 0.94 -3.69 -15.61
N PRO A 66 0.00 -4.60 -15.27
CA PRO A 66 0.29 -6.00 -14.99
C PRO A 66 0.42 -6.82 -16.28
N GLY A 67 1.49 -6.59 -17.03
CA GLY A 67 1.73 -7.28 -18.29
C GLY A 67 2.94 -6.74 -19.07
N THR A 68 3.54 -7.56 -19.92
CA THR A 68 4.68 -7.20 -20.78
C THR A 68 4.32 -6.24 -21.91
N GLN A 69 3.04 -6.16 -22.27
CA GLN A 69 2.47 -5.19 -23.21
C GLN A 69 2.40 -3.75 -22.66
N TYR A 70 2.50 -3.58 -21.33
CA TYR A 70 2.53 -2.25 -20.73
C TYR A 70 3.91 -1.60 -20.86
N SER A 71 3.93 -0.27 -20.98
CA SER A 71 5.16 0.50 -21.11
C SER A 71 6.10 0.27 -19.91
N VAL A 72 7.41 0.17 -20.19
CA VAL A 72 8.43 0.16 -19.15
C VAL A 72 8.60 1.59 -18.65
N ILE A 73 8.38 1.81 -17.36
CA ILE A 73 8.51 3.13 -16.72
C ILE A 73 9.69 3.20 -15.76
N GLY A 74 10.37 2.07 -15.53
CA GLY A 74 11.62 1.99 -14.80
C GLY A 74 12.23 0.60 -14.83
N THR A 75 13.35 0.45 -14.16
CA THR A 75 14.04 -0.83 -13.97
C THR A 75 14.47 -0.93 -12.52
N VAL A 76 14.24 -2.09 -11.90
CA VAL A 76 14.73 -2.39 -10.54
C VAL A 76 15.85 -3.43 -10.64
N LYS A 77 16.91 -3.26 -9.84
CA LYS A 77 18.11 -4.11 -9.93
C LYS A 77 17.97 -5.33 -9.05
N ASN A 78 18.55 -6.44 -9.48
CA ASN A 78 18.65 -7.66 -8.70
C ASN A 78 19.47 -7.45 -7.42
N GLY A 79 19.04 -8.11 -6.34
CA GLY A 79 19.63 -7.99 -5.01
C GLY A 79 19.15 -6.77 -4.22
N GLN A 80 18.30 -5.90 -4.81
CA GLN A 80 17.75 -4.75 -4.10
C GLN A 80 16.45 -5.10 -3.39
N LEU A 81 16.28 -4.51 -2.21
CA LEU A 81 15.07 -4.62 -1.39
C LEU A 81 14.12 -3.46 -1.71
N PHE A 82 12.85 -3.78 -1.91
CA PHE A 82 11.79 -2.79 -2.10
C PHE A 82 10.54 -3.16 -1.32
N TYR A 83 9.75 -2.15 -0.96
CA TYR A 83 8.42 -2.33 -0.39
C TYR A 83 7.38 -2.51 -1.51
N PHE A 84 6.70 -3.65 -1.52
CA PHE A 84 5.64 -3.98 -2.45
C PHE A 84 4.30 -4.09 -1.72
N PRO A 85 3.42 -3.06 -1.74
CA PRO A 85 2.21 -3.07 -0.92
C PRO A 85 1.15 -4.13 -1.27
N CYS A 86 1.13 -4.66 -2.50
CA CYS A 86 0.08 -5.57 -2.99
C CYS A 86 0.47 -6.13 -4.38
N TYR A 87 -0.30 -7.09 -4.89
CA TYR A 87 -0.16 -7.62 -6.26
C TYR A 87 -1.42 -7.42 -7.11
N LYS A 88 -1.27 -7.48 -8.44
CA LYS A 88 -2.37 -7.63 -9.40
C LYS A 88 -2.18 -8.89 -10.23
N SER A 89 -3.27 -9.56 -10.59
CA SER A 89 -3.25 -10.58 -11.63
C SER A 89 -3.18 -9.91 -13.00
N GLY A 90 -2.44 -10.51 -13.94
CA GLY A 90 -2.23 -9.95 -15.27
C GLY A 90 -1.77 -10.99 -16.28
N GLU A 91 -0.99 -10.56 -17.26
CA GLU A 91 -0.38 -11.46 -18.23
C GLU A 91 0.46 -12.53 -17.49
N CYS A 92 0.28 -13.80 -17.86
CA CYS A 92 1.15 -14.86 -17.38
C CYS A 92 2.44 -14.88 -18.18
N ILE A 93 3.59 -14.83 -17.50
CA ILE A 93 4.90 -15.10 -18.11
C ILE A 93 5.40 -16.46 -17.68
N THR A 94 6.21 -17.10 -18.52
CA THR A 94 6.88 -18.36 -18.21
C THR A 94 8.38 -18.17 -18.31
N VAL A 95 9.09 -18.38 -17.20
CA VAL A 95 10.54 -18.29 -17.12
C VAL A 95 11.06 -19.60 -16.53
N GLY A 96 12.00 -20.26 -17.22
CA GLY A 96 12.52 -21.56 -16.80
C GLY A 96 11.45 -22.65 -16.68
N GLY A 97 10.37 -22.56 -17.44
CA GLY A 97 9.23 -23.50 -17.37
C GLY A 97 8.23 -23.21 -16.23
N VAL A 98 8.50 -22.24 -15.37
CA VAL A 98 7.60 -21.85 -14.27
C VAL A 98 6.72 -20.69 -14.73
N LYS A 99 5.40 -20.88 -14.68
CA LYS A 99 4.40 -19.87 -15.04
C LYS A 99 4.06 -18.99 -13.83
N ASN A 100 4.11 -17.67 -13.98
CA ASN A 100 3.66 -16.69 -12.98
C ASN A 100 2.73 -15.66 -13.64
N CYS A 101 1.57 -15.41 -13.02
CA CYS A 101 0.56 -14.46 -13.52
C CYS A 101 0.35 -13.27 -12.58
N GLY A 102 1.19 -13.16 -11.54
CA GLY A 102 1.18 -12.09 -10.55
C GLY A 102 2.14 -10.97 -10.95
N TRP A 103 1.70 -9.75 -10.67
CA TRP A 103 2.43 -8.52 -10.93
C TRP A 103 2.42 -7.69 -9.65
N ASP A 104 3.57 -7.67 -8.98
CA ASP A 104 3.74 -7.05 -7.68
C ASP A 104 3.90 -5.55 -7.87
N ALA A 105 3.08 -4.79 -7.14
CA ALA A 105 3.03 -3.35 -7.28
C ALA A 105 4.12 -2.71 -6.44
N LEU A 106 4.91 -1.85 -7.06
CA LEU A 106 5.97 -1.09 -6.43
C LEU A 106 5.62 0.40 -6.49
N SER A 107 5.59 1.04 -5.33
CA SER A 107 5.41 2.49 -5.21
C SER A 107 6.77 3.16 -5.04
N PHE A 108 7.28 3.79 -6.10
CA PHE A 108 8.50 4.59 -6.01
C PHE A 108 8.18 6.06 -6.27
N GLN A 109 8.68 6.94 -5.41
CA GLN A 109 8.38 8.38 -5.49
C GLN A 109 8.79 9.01 -6.84
N GLY A 110 9.73 8.41 -7.57
CA GLY A 110 10.20 8.92 -8.86
C GLY A 110 9.29 8.68 -10.06
N PHE A 111 8.30 7.77 -10.00
CA PHE A 111 7.49 7.41 -11.18
C PHE A 111 6.16 8.16 -11.30
N GLY A 112 5.72 8.87 -10.25
CA GLY A 112 4.40 9.52 -10.20
C GLY A 112 3.20 8.54 -10.17
N GLN A 113 3.45 7.24 -10.32
CA GLN A 113 2.47 6.15 -10.31
C GLN A 113 3.10 4.86 -9.79
N ARG A 114 2.26 3.87 -9.46
CA ARG A 114 2.74 2.51 -9.19
C ARG A 114 3.27 1.88 -10.46
N CYS A 115 4.38 1.17 -10.35
CA CYS A 115 4.87 0.30 -11.39
C CYS A 115 4.74 -1.17 -10.95
N TYR A 116 4.81 -2.10 -11.90
CA TYR A 116 4.54 -3.50 -11.67
C TYR A 116 5.70 -4.35 -12.17
N VAL A 117 6.19 -5.23 -11.30
CA VAL A 117 7.22 -6.23 -11.61
C VAL A 117 6.54 -7.60 -11.59
N SER A 118 6.87 -8.50 -12.51
CA SER A 118 6.32 -9.86 -12.42
C SER A 118 6.80 -10.52 -11.13
N GLY A 119 5.88 -11.15 -10.39
CA GLY A 119 6.18 -11.86 -9.13
C GLY A 119 7.07 -13.10 -9.30
N HIS A 120 7.52 -13.40 -10.52
CA HIS A 120 8.61 -14.35 -10.74
C HIS A 120 9.97 -13.81 -10.21
N TYR A 121 10.12 -12.49 -10.18
CA TYR A 121 11.39 -11.83 -9.84
C TYR A 121 11.42 -11.26 -8.43
N THR A 122 10.37 -11.48 -7.64
CA THR A 122 10.34 -11.16 -6.20
C THR A 122 10.53 -12.44 -5.40
N ASP A 123 11.21 -12.35 -4.27
CA ASP A 123 11.42 -13.49 -3.39
C ASP A 123 10.12 -13.96 -2.69
N ASP A 124 10.23 -15.06 -1.94
CA ASP A 124 9.10 -15.68 -1.26
C ASP A 124 8.47 -14.81 -0.17
N ASN A 125 9.04 -13.65 0.19
CA ASN A 125 8.37 -12.69 1.07
C ASN A 125 7.19 -11.99 0.38
N CYS A 126 7.12 -12.05 -0.95
CA CYS A 126 6.13 -11.31 -1.72
C CYS A 126 5.34 -12.18 -2.69
N THR A 127 5.10 -13.42 -2.29
CA THR A 127 4.07 -14.23 -2.95
C THR A 127 2.71 -13.52 -2.93
N ALA A 128 1.86 -13.81 -3.91
CA ALA A 128 0.50 -13.27 -3.98
C ALA A 128 -0.31 -13.47 -2.68
N ALA A 129 -0.08 -14.57 -1.96
CA ALA A 129 -0.73 -14.84 -0.69
C ALA A 129 -0.29 -13.88 0.43
N LYS A 130 0.98 -13.45 0.43
CA LYS A 130 1.52 -12.50 1.41
C LYS A 130 1.13 -11.07 1.08
N LEU A 131 1.21 -10.66 -0.19
CA LEU A 131 0.97 -9.28 -0.62
C LEU A 131 -0.51 -8.84 -0.55
N GLY A 132 -1.45 -9.75 -0.84
CA GLY A 132 -2.85 -9.36 -1.01
C GLY A 132 -3.10 -8.55 -2.30
N LYS A 133 -4.36 -8.51 -2.74
CA LYS A 133 -4.73 -7.84 -4.01
C LYS A 133 -4.72 -6.32 -3.89
N CYS A 134 -4.18 -5.66 -4.90
CA CYS A 134 -4.56 -4.29 -5.26
C CYS A 134 -5.87 -4.31 -6.07
#